data_AF-A0A2K2UAL9-F1
#
_entry.id   AF-A0A2K2UAL9-F1
#
_cell.length_a   1.000
_cell.length_b   1.000
_cell.length_c   1.000
_cell.angle_alpha   90.00
_cell.angle_beta   90.00
_cell.angle_gamma   90.00
#
_symmetry.space_group_name_H-M   'P 1'
#
loop_
_entity.id
_entity.type
_entity.pdbx_description
1 polymer ?
#
loop_
_entity_poly.entity_id
_entity_poly.type
_entity_poly.pdbx_seq_one_letter_code
_entity_poly.pdbx_strand_id
1 'polypeptide(L)'
;MDADGLSPDDGSAASRLLEALVAFVRSAGERWSVQRIAEFAAIAVGDRAEVGDASQYVFHRARREGYDLPPFPLAGCGEIRRFLVDEGVRNLPEWYAKIGIEGEAYVRLHEKTLVSVRSSTGMRTVLLIDGLLYDRQAGFVPLAESDLVRRLDEEELMSLMEFVLSGVR
;
A
#
# COMPACT_ATOMS: atom_id res chain seq x y z
N MET A 1 -37.36 24.81 4.92
CA MET A 1 -36.60 25.84 4.20
C MET A 1 -35.24 25.23 3.96
N ASP A 2 -34.92 25.12 2.69
CA ASP A 2 -34.11 24.08 2.07
C ASP A 2 -32.60 24.20 2.27
N ALA A 3 -31.94 23.11 1.85
CA ALA A 3 -30.51 22.84 1.90
C ALA A 3 -29.62 23.90 1.25
N ASP A 4 -28.43 24.05 1.82
CA ASP A 4 -27.19 24.47 1.14
C ASP A 4 -26.04 23.95 2.02
N GLY A 5 -25.06 23.19 1.58
CA GLY A 5 -24.62 22.77 0.26
C GLY A 5 -23.21 22.25 0.50
N LEU A 6 -22.95 20.98 0.20
CA LEU A 6 -21.66 20.34 0.42
C LEU A 6 -20.53 21.16 -0.23
N SER A 7 -19.41 21.25 0.49
CA SER A 7 -18.08 21.59 -0.04
C SER A 7 -17.75 20.74 -1.28
N PRO A 8 -17.24 21.36 -2.36
CA PRO A 8 -16.46 20.62 -3.33
C PRO A 8 -15.31 21.46 -3.89
N ASP A 9 -14.25 21.74 -3.12
CA ASP A 9 -13.04 22.37 -3.69
C ASP A 9 -11.74 21.56 -3.50
N ASP A 10 -11.74 20.52 -2.65
CA ASP A 10 -10.57 19.66 -2.46
C ASP A 10 -10.27 18.78 -3.69
N GLY A 11 -11.31 18.30 -4.37
CA GLY A 11 -11.17 17.55 -5.63
C GLY A 11 -10.63 18.41 -6.78
N SER A 12 -10.93 19.71 -6.75
CA SER A 12 -10.47 20.68 -7.75
C SER A 12 -9.00 21.06 -7.52
N ALA A 13 -8.58 21.22 -6.26
CA ALA A 13 -7.19 21.47 -5.91
C ALA A 13 -6.28 20.27 -6.21
N ALA A 14 -6.69 19.06 -5.85
CA ALA A 14 -5.95 17.83 -6.15
C ALA A 14 -5.84 17.58 -7.67
N SER A 15 -6.92 17.84 -8.42
CA SER A 15 -6.93 17.72 -9.87
C SER A 15 -6.05 18.77 -10.54
N ARG A 16 -6.09 20.03 -10.08
CA ARG A 16 -5.18 21.10 -10.52
C ARG A 16 -3.72 20.81 -10.18
N LEU A 17 -3.45 20.21 -9.02
CA LEU A 17 -2.10 19.78 -8.64
C LEU A 17 -1.61 18.68 -9.59
N LEU A 18 -2.45 17.67 -9.86
CA LEU A 18 -2.14 16.58 -10.80
C LEU A 18 -1.90 17.10 -12.22
N GLU A 19 -2.72 18.05 -12.70
CA GLU A 19 -2.55 18.66 -14.03
C GLU A 19 -1.29 19.51 -14.14
N ALA A 20 -1.00 20.35 -13.13
CA ALA A 20 0.21 21.18 -13.09
C ALA A 20 1.47 20.31 -13.06
N LEU A 21 1.39 19.16 -12.42
CA LEU A 21 2.44 18.17 -12.22
C LEU A 21 2.64 17.33 -13.48
N VAL A 22 1.57 16.94 -14.17
CA VAL A 22 1.64 16.33 -15.51
C VAL A 22 2.27 17.33 -16.51
N ALA A 23 1.88 18.60 -16.45
CA ALA A 23 2.46 19.66 -17.28
C ALA A 23 3.95 19.91 -16.93
N PHE A 24 4.29 19.87 -15.65
CA PHE A 24 5.66 20.03 -15.16
C PHE A 24 6.56 18.88 -15.57
N VAL A 25 6.12 17.62 -15.42
CA VAL A 25 6.84 16.42 -15.88
C VAL A 25 7.05 16.48 -17.40
N ARG A 26 6.02 16.87 -18.17
CA ARG A 26 6.14 17.07 -19.63
C ARG A 26 7.12 18.19 -19.99
N SER A 27 7.18 19.25 -19.19
CA SER A 27 8.10 20.37 -19.42
C SER A 27 9.57 20.04 -19.12
N ALA A 28 9.83 19.00 -18.32
CA ALA A 28 11.17 18.69 -17.83
C ALA A 28 12.02 17.81 -18.78
N GLY A 29 11.45 17.29 -19.87
CA GLY A 29 12.19 16.50 -20.88
C GLY A 29 12.87 15.22 -20.36
N GLU A 30 13.91 14.73 -21.05
CA GLU A 30 14.69 13.49 -20.79
C GLU A 30 15.46 13.43 -19.44
N ARG A 31 15.24 14.36 -18.50
CA ARG A 31 16.15 14.58 -17.36
C ARG A 31 15.75 13.95 -16.04
N TRP A 32 14.62 13.25 -15.98
CA TRP A 32 14.22 12.57 -14.75
C TRP A 32 14.71 11.13 -14.79
N SER A 33 15.58 10.77 -13.85
CA SER A 33 15.84 9.35 -13.59
C SER A 33 14.54 8.67 -13.18
N VAL A 34 14.40 7.38 -13.51
CA VAL A 34 13.27 6.53 -13.07
C VAL A 34 13.03 6.69 -11.56
N GLN A 35 14.12 6.85 -10.80
CA GLN A 35 14.09 7.12 -9.38
C GLN A 35 13.32 8.38 -8.98
N ARG A 36 13.57 9.52 -9.63
CA ARG A 36 12.83 10.75 -9.30
C ARG A 36 11.36 10.67 -9.68
N ILE A 37 11.03 10.01 -10.79
CA ILE A 37 9.64 9.78 -11.19
C ILE A 37 8.94 8.93 -10.13
N ALA A 38 9.61 7.89 -9.64
CA ALA A 38 9.06 7.01 -8.63
C ALA A 38 8.91 7.68 -7.25
N GLU A 39 9.89 8.49 -6.81
CA GLU A 39 9.78 9.28 -5.58
C GLU A 39 8.58 10.22 -5.67
N PHE A 40 8.42 10.86 -6.83
CA PHE A 40 7.30 11.75 -7.08
C PHE A 40 5.95 11.01 -7.05
N ALA A 41 5.86 9.87 -7.75
CA ALA A 41 4.65 9.04 -7.78
C ALA A 41 4.28 8.57 -6.36
N ALA A 42 5.26 8.13 -5.56
CA ALA A 42 5.04 7.73 -4.18
C ALA A 42 4.41 8.86 -3.33
N ILE A 43 4.87 10.10 -3.51
CA ILE A 43 4.30 11.29 -2.84
C ILE A 43 2.86 11.54 -3.32
N ALA A 44 2.61 11.51 -4.63
CA ALA A 44 1.30 11.79 -5.22
C ALA A 44 0.23 10.74 -4.86
N VAL A 45 0.65 9.49 -4.62
CA VAL A 45 -0.25 8.42 -4.20
C VAL A 45 -0.64 8.57 -2.72
N GLY A 46 0.24 9.14 -1.90
CA GLY A 46 -0.03 9.46 -0.49
C GLY A 46 -0.30 8.21 0.34
N ASP A 47 -1.31 8.28 1.22
CA ASP A 47 -1.71 7.19 2.12
C ASP A 47 -2.34 5.98 1.41
N ARG A 48 -2.54 6.07 0.10
CA ARG A 48 -3.13 4.97 -0.69
C ARG A 48 -2.14 3.87 -1.00
N ALA A 49 -0.83 4.12 -0.91
CA ALA A 49 0.20 3.09 -1.03
C ALA A 49 0.94 2.97 0.30
N GLU A 50 0.92 1.77 0.88
CA GLU A 50 1.57 1.46 2.16
C GLU A 50 2.56 0.31 1.97
N VAL A 51 3.66 0.35 2.72
CA VAL A 51 4.75 -0.63 2.68
C VAL A 51 5.00 -1.18 4.07
N GLY A 52 5.22 -2.49 4.18
CA GLY A 52 5.57 -3.11 5.45
C GLY A 52 5.86 -4.60 5.35
N ASP A 53 5.83 -5.26 6.51
CA ASP A 53 6.08 -6.69 6.65
C ASP A 53 4.95 -7.50 6.01
N ALA A 54 5.27 -8.27 4.99
CA ALA A 54 4.29 -9.13 4.36
C ALA A 54 3.67 -10.10 5.38
N SER A 55 4.45 -10.60 6.34
CA SER A 55 3.93 -11.51 7.38
C SER A 55 2.98 -10.83 8.37
N GLN A 56 3.07 -9.50 8.53
CA GLN A 56 2.23 -8.74 9.47
C GLN A 56 1.03 -8.07 8.80
N TYR A 57 0.88 -8.19 7.48
CA TYR A 57 -0.13 -7.46 6.72
C TYR A 57 -1.56 -7.78 7.16
N VAL A 58 -1.85 -9.04 7.49
CA VAL A 58 -3.15 -9.45 8.04
C VAL A 58 -3.53 -8.67 9.30
N PHE A 59 -2.57 -8.42 10.20
CA PHE A 59 -2.82 -7.68 11.43
C PHE A 59 -2.97 -6.18 11.17
N HIS A 60 -2.18 -5.63 10.25
CA HIS A 60 -2.37 -4.27 9.76
C HIS A 60 -3.79 -4.07 9.19
N ARG A 61 -4.25 -5.02 8.37
CA ARG A 61 -5.58 -4.96 7.75
C ARG A 61 -6.70 -5.05 8.76
N ALA A 62 -6.62 -6.00 9.69
CA ALA A 62 -7.58 -6.10 10.77
C ALA A 62 -7.63 -4.83 11.64
N ARG A 63 -6.49 -4.22 11.99
CA ARG A 63 -6.49 -2.93 12.72
C ARG A 63 -7.15 -1.80 11.92
N ARG A 64 -6.88 -1.71 10.61
CA ARG A 64 -7.52 -0.74 9.71
C ARG A 64 -9.05 -0.92 9.60
N GLU A 65 -9.55 -2.11 9.93
CA GLU A 65 -10.98 -2.44 9.95
C GLU A 65 -11.60 -2.34 11.36
N GLY A 66 -10.81 -1.89 12.34
CA GLY A 66 -11.29 -1.56 13.69
C GLY A 66 -11.15 -2.68 14.72
N TYR A 67 -10.45 -3.77 14.39
CA TYR A 67 -10.14 -4.81 15.38
C TYR A 67 -9.03 -4.34 16.33
N ASP A 68 -9.20 -4.61 17.62
CA ASP A 68 -8.24 -4.21 18.65
C ASP A 68 -7.17 -5.29 18.80
N LEU A 69 -6.15 -5.21 17.93
CA LEU A 69 -5.01 -6.12 17.94
C LEU A 69 -3.79 -5.44 18.56
N PRO A 70 -3.16 -6.04 19.60
CA PRO A 70 -1.95 -5.50 20.20
C PRO A 70 -0.82 -5.42 19.17
N PRO A 71 0.18 -4.54 19.36
CA PRO A 71 1.37 -4.47 18.52
C PRO A 71 2.07 -5.84 18.43
N PHE A 72 2.67 -6.12 17.27
CA PHE A 72 3.43 -7.36 17.07
C PHE A 72 4.74 -7.33 17.89
N PRO A 73 5.22 -8.46 18.46
CA PRO A 73 4.68 -9.84 18.43
C PRO A 73 3.46 -10.04 19.36
N LEU A 74 2.48 -10.82 18.88
CA LEU A 74 1.13 -10.90 19.45
C LEU A 74 1.07 -11.76 20.73
N ALA A 75 0.54 -11.18 21.81
CA ALA A 75 0.09 -11.93 22.98
C ALA A 75 -1.35 -12.45 22.74
N GLY A 76 -1.48 -13.75 22.45
CA GLY A 76 -2.72 -14.54 22.48
C GLY A 76 -4.04 -13.82 22.15
N CYS A 77 -4.34 -13.55 20.88
CA CYS A 77 -5.54 -12.80 20.49
C CYS A 77 -6.68 -13.69 19.98
N GLY A 78 -7.86 -13.57 20.59
CA GLY A 78 -9.14 -14.02 20.01
C GLY A 78 -9.63 -13.11 18.88
N GLU A 79 -9.24 -11.84 18.88
CA GLU A 79 -9.64 -10.82 17.89
C GLU A 79 -9.25 -11.20 16.45
N ILE A 80 -8.06 -11.77 16.24
CA ILE A 80 -7.67 -12.23 14.89
C ILE A 80 -8.55 -13.40 14.42
N ARG A 81 -8.99 -14.27 15.33
CA ARG A 81 -9.94 -15.35 14.96
C ARG A 81 -11.29 -14.77 14.55
N ARG A 82 -11.76 -13.72 15.23
CA ARG A 82 -13.00 -13.01 14.84
C ARG A 82 -12.85 -12.39 13.45
N PHE A 83 -11.75 -11.68 13.21
CA PHE A 83 -11.44 -11.12 11.88
C PHE A 83 -11.44 -12.19 10.78
N LEU A 84 -10.79 -13.33 11.00
CA LEU A 84 -10.77 -14.42 10.00
C LEU A 84 -12.17 -14.98 9.72
N VAL A 85 -13.01 -15.13 10.77
CA VAL A 85 -14.40 -15.56 10.61
C VAL A 85 -15.23 -14.55 9.84
N ASP A 86 -15.09 -13.26 10.13
CA ASP A 86 -15.80 -12.18 9.44
C ASP A 86 -15.35 -12.07 7.97
N GLU A 87 -14.08 -12.38 7.70
CA GLU A 87 -13.52 -12.54 6.36
C GLU A 87 -13.93 -13.85 5.66
N GLY A 88 -14.66 -14.74 6.33
CA GLY A 88 -15.15 -16.01 5.79
C GLY A 88 -14.08 -17.09 5.60
N VAL A 89 -12.96 -17.00 6.32
CA VAL A 89 -11.81 -17.92 6.22
C VAL A 89 -11.50 -18.59 7.55
N ARG A 90 -10.89 -19.78 7.50
CA ARG A 90 -10.64 -20.59 8.70
C ARG A 90 -9.30 -20.29 9.37
N ASN A 91 -8.34 -19.77 8.61
CA ASN A 91 -6.96 -19.62 9.05
C ASN A 91 -6.22 -18.54 8.22
N LEU A 92 -5.02 -18.18 8.67
CA LEU A 92 -4.17 -17.19 8.00
C LEU A 92 -3.80 -17.57 6.55
N PRO A 93 -3.39 -18.82 6.23
CA PRO A 93 -3.13 -19.20 4.84
C PRO A 93 -4.30 -18.92 3.89
N GLU A 94 -5.53 -19.27 4.28
CA GLU A 94 -6.73 -19.00 3.47
C GLU A 94 -6.98 -17.49 3.30
N TRP A 95 -6.68 -16.69 4.33
CA TRP A 95 -6.79 -15.24 4.22
C TRP A 95 -5.78 -14.66 3.21
N TYR A 96 -4.52 -15.09 3.25
CA TYR A 96 -3.52 -14.66 2.29
C TYR A 96 -3.84 -15.13 0.86
N ALA A 97 -4.42 -16.33 0.71
CA ALA A 97 -4.90 -16.83 -0.57
C ALA A 97 -5.96 -15.92 -1.20
N LYS A 98 -6.90 -15.38 -0.40
CA LYS A 98 -7.91 -14.42 -0.89
C LYS A 98 -7.31 -13.16 -1.54
N ILE A 99 -6.12 -12.75 -1.12
CA ILE A 99 -5.41 -11.59 -1.67
C ILE A 99 -4.31 -11.99 -2.68
N GLY A 100 -4.32 -13.25 -3.15
CA GLY A 100 -3.42 -13.76 -4.19
C GLY A 100 -2.06 -14.23 -3.69
N ILE A 101 -1.87 -14.42 -2.38
CA ILE A 101 -0.61 -14.89 -1.80
C ILE A 101 -0.76 -16.35 -1.36
N GLU A 102 -0.22 -17.27 -2.15
CA GLU A 102 -0.38 -18.71 -1.97
C GLU A 102 0.95 -19.47 -2.08
N GLY A 103 0.94 -20.76 -1.74
CA GLY A 103 2.06 -21.67 -1.96
C GLY A 103 3.36 -21.18 -1.33
N GLU A 104 4.43 -21.17 -2.13
CA GLU A 104 5.77 -20.77 -1.66
C GLU A 104 5.81 -19.31 -1.21
N ALA A 105 5.06 -18.41 -1.86
CA ALA A 105 5.00 -17.01 -1.48
C ALA A 105 4.47 -16.83 -0.05
N TYR A 106 3.45 -17.61 0.33
CA TYR A 106 2.93 -17.63 1.71
C TYR A 106 3.98 -18.15 2.70
N VAL A 107 4.63 -19.28 2.40
CA VAL A 107 5.64 -19.90 3.28
C VAL A 107 6.80 -18.94 3.57
N ARG A 108 7.18 -18.14 2.58
CA ARG A 108 8.31 -17.21 2.66
C ARG A 108 7.91 -15.77 2.99
N LEU A 109 6.67 -15.52 3.44
CA LEU A 109 6.18 -14.17 3.78
C LEU A 109 7.13 -13.37 4.68
N HIS A 110 7.77 -14.03 5.64
CA HIS A 110 8.70 -13.42 6.59
C HIS A 110 9.99 -12.88 5.96
N GLU A 111 10.24 -13.19 4.68
CA GLU A 111 11.36 -12.73 3.86
C GLU A 111 10.94 -11.69 2.81
N LYS A 112 9.67 -11.27 2.79
CA LYS A 112 9.11 -10.39 1.77
C LYS A 112 8.68 -9.04 2.34
N THR A 113 8.84 -8.01 1.53
CA THR A 113 8.21 -6.70 1.73
C THR A 113 6.89 -6.69 0.97
N LEU A 114 5.81 -6.21 1.58
CA LEU A 114 4.51 -6.08 0.93
C LEU A 114 4.21 -4.62 0.67
N VAL A 115 3.81 -4.32 -0.57
CA VAL A 115 3.24 -3.03 -0.96
C VAL A 115 1.74 -3.21 -1.16
N SER A 116 0.94 -2.50 -0.39
CA SER A 116 -0.52 -2.46 -0.54
C SER A 116 -0.94 -1.16 -1.23
N VAL A 117 -1.81 -1.25 -2.22
CA VAL A 117 -2.36 -0.09 -2.92
C VAL A 117 -3.87 -0.11 -2.83
N ARG A 118 -4.46 1.01 -2.41
CA ARG A 118 -5.91 1.23 -2.30
C ARG A 118 -6.41 2.07 -3.48
N SER A 119 -7.36 1.54 -4.23
CA SER A 119 -8.04 2.22 -5.32
C SER A 119 -8.96 3.35 -4.81
N SER A 120 -9.47 4.15 -5.75
CA SER A 120 -10.51 5.16 -5.49
C SER A 120 -11.81 4.57 -4.92
N THR A 121 -12.11 3.31 -5.25
CA THR A 121 -13.27 2.56 -4.75
C THR A 121 -13.01 1.85 -3.40
N GLY A 122 -11.80 1.96 -2.85
CA GLY A 122 -11.41 1.33 -1.59
C GLY A 122 -10.95 -0.12 -1.72
N MET A 123 -10.94 -0.68 -2.94
CA MET A 123 -10.38 -1.99 -3.22
C MET A 123 -8.86 -1.97 -3.00
N ARG A 124 -8.30 -3.04 -2.44
CA ARG A 124 -6.86 -3.15 -2.19
C ARG A 124 -6.23 -4.26 -2.99
N THR A 125 -5.12 -3.94 -3.64
CA THR A 125 -4.22 -4.91 -4.26
C THR A 125 -2.91 -4.97 -3.48
N VAL A 126 -2.18 -6.06 -3.64
CA VAL A 126 -0.88 -6.24 -2.97
C VAL A 126 0.18 -6.72 -3.97
N LEU A 127 1.41 -6.29 -3.74
CA LEU A 127 2.61 -6.74 -4.43
C LEU A 127 3.62 -7.23 -3.40
N LEU A 128 4.25 -8.37 -3.66
CA LEU A 128 5.36 -8.87 -2.87
C LEU A 128 6.69 -8.53 -3.55
N ILE A 129 7.63 -8.05 -2.75
CA ILE A 129 9.01 -7.79 -3.14
C ILE A 129 9.93 -8.66 -2.29
N ASP A 130 10.93 -9.23 -2.94
CA ASP A 130 11.90 -10.10 -2.29
C ASP A 130 12.85 -9.30 -1.39
N GLY A 131 13.05 -9.78 -0.17
CA GLY A 131 13.87 -9.11 0.82
C GLY A 131 13.09 -8.23 1.79
N LEU A 132 13.67 -8.05 2.98
CA LEU A 132 13.14 -7.17 4.02
C LEU A 132 13.76 -5.79 3.87
N LEU A 133 13.04 -4.92 3.18
CA LEU A 133 13.52 -3.61 2.81
C LEU A 133 12.97 -2.49 3.72
N TYR A 134 12.53 -2.83 4.94
CA TYR A 134 11.96 -1.88 5.92
C TYR A 134 12.23 -2.37 7.36
N ASP A 135 12.03 -1.47 8.34
CA ASP A 135 12.13 -1.81 9.77
C ASP A 135 10.83 -2.47 10.26
N ARG A 136 10.93 -3.72 10.74
CA ARG A 136 9.81 -4.52 11.26
C ARG A 136 9.02 -3.86 12.38
N GLN A 137 9.61 -2.92 13.12
CA GLN A 137 8.96 -2.24 14.24
C GLN A 137 8.12 -1.03 13.83
N ALA A 138 8.29 -0.51 12.60
CA ALA A 138 7.58 0.69 12.14
C ALA A 138 6.10 0.42 11.77
N GLY A 139 5.71 -0.85 11.60
CA GLY A 139 4.41 -1.19 11.02
C GLY A 139 4.35 -0.87 9.52
N PHE A 140 3.14 -0.71 8.99
CA PHE A 140 2.93 -0.26 7.62
C PHE A 140 2.99 1.26 7.56
N VAL A 141 3.81 1.79 6.66
CA VAL A 141 4.02 3.24 6.47
C VAL A 141 3.72 3.63 5.01
N PRO A 142 3.40 4.90 4.72
CA PRO A 142 3.24 5.36 3.35
C PRO A 142 4.48 5.03 2.48
N LEU A 143 4.26 4.71 1.20
CA LEU A 143 5.35 4.36 0.27
C LEU A 143 6.43 5.45 0.22
N ALA A 144 6.03 6.72 0.24
CA ALA A 144 6.93 7.87 0.24
C ALA A 144 7.84 7.94 1.48
N GLU A 145 7.46 7.32 2.59
CA GLU A 145 8.17 7.34 3.87
C GLU A 145 9.01 6.07 4.11
N SER A 146 8.86 5.05 3.26
CA SER A 146 9.44 3.71 3.48
C SER A 146 10.89 3.54 3.01
N ASP A 147 11.47 4.54 2.34
CA ASP A 147 12.74 4.46 1.60
C ASP A 147 12.81 3.35 0.51
N LEU A 148 11.73 2.59 0.28
CA LEU A 148 11.70 1.46 -0.64
C LEU A 148 12.13 1.87 -2.06
N VAL A 149 11.61 2.99 -2.57
CA VAL A 149 11.95 3.56 -3.90
C VAL A 149 13.46 3.79 -4.08
N ARG A 150 14.20 4.03 -2.98
CA ARG A 150 15.64 4.27 -3.03
C ARG A 150 16.47 2.99 -2.99
N ARG A 151 15.85 1.87 -2.60
CA ARG A 151 16.51 0.58 -2.38
C ARG A 151 16.38 -0.38 -3.56
N LEU A 152 15.36 -0.18 -4.39
CA LEU A 152 15.11 -1.01 -5.58
C LEU A 152 16.03 -0.63 -6.73
N ASP A 153 16.41 -1.63 -7.53
CA ASP A 153 17.04 -1.38 -8.82
C ASP A 153 16.03 -0.84 -9.86
N GLU A 154 16.50 -0.50 -11.05
CA GLU A 154 15.66 0.12 -12.08
C GLU A 154 14.51 -0.79 -12.54
N GLU A 155 14.75 -2.10 -12.65
CA GLU A 155 13.74 -3.07 -13.09
C GLU A 155 12.66 -3.27 -12.02
N GLU A 156 13.08 -3.51 -10.79
CA GLU A 156 12.20 -3.63 -9.63
C GLU A 156 11.39 -2.35 -9.42
N LEU A 157 12.00 -1.19 -9.62
CA LEU A 157 11.35 0.10 -9.47
C LEU A 157 10.31 0.35 -10.55
N MET A 158 10.60 0.01 -11.81
CA MET A 158 9.61 0.08 -12.89
C MET A 158 8.42 -0.83 -12.62
N SER A 159 8.67 -2.06 -12.19
CA SER A 159 7.62 -3.01 -11.81
C SER A 159 6.74 -2.50 -10.66
N LEU A 160 7.37 -1.93 -9.62
CA LEU A 160 6.65 -1.29 -8.52
C LEU A 160 5.77 -0.13 -9.02
N MET A 161 6.31 0.72 -9.90
CA MET A 161 5.55 1.87 -10.40
C MET A 161 4.38 1.47 -11.29
N GLU A 162 4.54 0.46 -12.14
CA GLU A 162 3.45 -0.11 -12.93
C GLU A 162 2.32 -0.64 -12.03
N PHE A 163 2.69 -1.38 -10.98
CA PHE A 163 1.73 -1.90 -10.00
C PHE A 163 0.99 -0.78 -9.27
N VAL A 164 1.71 0.21 -8.74
CA VAL A 164 1.11 1.34 -7.99
C VAL A 164 0.17 2.16 -8.87
N LEU A 165 0.61 2.54 -10.07
CA LEU A 165 -0.19 3.37 -10.98
C LEU A 165 -1.43 2.64 -11.52
N SER A 166 -1.36 1.31 -11.62
CA SER A 166 -2.51 0.49 -12.00
C SER A 166 -3.49 0.30 -10.84
N GLY A 167 -3.00 0.16 -9.60
CA GLY A 167 -3.81 -0.09 -8.41
C GLY A 167 -4.58 1.12 -7.87
N VAL A 168 -4.14 2.34 -8.18
CA VAL A 168 -4.79 3.58 -7.70
C VAL A 168 -6.02 4.01 -8.51
N ARG A 169 -6.27 3.38 -9.66
CA ARG A 169 -7.39 3.70 -10.55
C ARG A 169 -8.72 3.36 -9.90
#